data_AF-A0A932SAV4-F1
#
_entry.id   AF-A0A932SAV4-F1
#
_cell.length_a   1.000
_cell.length_b   1.000
_cell.length_c   1.000
_cell.angle_alpha   90.00
_cell.angle_beta   90.00
_cell.angle_gamma   90.00
#
_symmetry.space_group_name_H-M   'P 1'
#
loop_
_entity.id
_entity.type
_entity.pdbx_description
1 polymer ?
#
loop_
_entity_poly.entity_id
_entity_poly.type
_entity_poly.pdbx_seq_one_letter_code
_entity_poly.pdbx_strand_id
1 'polypeptide(L)'
;MVSPCYDRPSETFFPLGRSGNKGDTIRTAFLSLVLFVLLPIIAWGEESAADEPTFGPCVVKYSEPVITLTSAVNATFSAPISDVTFTNITFNGVPADLRALTALSSNVQVVDDTLQCKVPCGFSTDEGRYEMTVLAPGYQPSILSFTAKYSSFVGGCPATFSGTQRVSVTLQPQASSLNR
;
A
#
# COMPACT_ATOMS: atom_id res chain seq x y z
N MET A 1 -14.71 21.91 11.50
CA MET A 1 -15.76 21.40 10.60
C MET A 1 -15.06 20.63 9.51
N VAL A 2 -15.15 19.30 9.55
CA VAL A 2 -14.41 18.39 8.65
C VAL A 2 -15.33 18.10 7.47
N SER A 3 -14.91 18.49 6.26
CA SER A 3 -15.65 18.20 5.03
C SER A 3 -15.50 16.72 4.68
N PRO A 4 -16.58 15.98 4.39
CA PRO A 4 -16.49 14.62 3.89
C PRO A 4 -16.12 14.63 2.39
N CYS A 5 -15.13 13.81 2.02
CA CYS A 5 -14.84 13.52 0.62
C CYS A 5 -16.02 12.79 0.01
N TYR A 6 -16.61 13.40 -1.03
CA TYR A 6 -17.70 12.85 -1.81
C TYR A 6 -17.14 11.81 -2.79
N ASP A 7 -17.65 10.58 -2.68
CA ASP A 7 -17.37 9.47 -3.58
C ASP A 7 -18.00 9.77 -4.96
N ARG A 8 -17.21 9.71 -6.04
CA ARG A 8 -17.72 9.93 -7.42
C ARG A 8 -17.70 8.59 -8.15
N PRO A 9 -18.84 8.14 -8.71
CA PRO A 9 -18.91 6.86 -9.39
C PRO A 9 -18.11 6.86 -10.70
N SER A 10 -17.46 5.72 -10.94
CA SER A 10 -16.61 5.38 -12.08
C SER A 10 -17.34 5.50 -13.41
N GLU A 11 -16.89 6.43 -14.27
CA GLU A 11 -17.23 6.40 -15.70
C GLU A 11 -16.23 5.52 -16.45
N THR A 12 -16.81 4.56 -17.15
CA THR A 12 -16.19 3.61 -18.07
C THR A 12 -15.61 4.33 -19.29
N PHE A 13 -14.27 4.39 -19.38
CA PHE A 13 -13.59 4.84 -20.59
C PHE A 13 -13.10 3.64 -21.42
N PHE A 14 -13.76 3.44 -22.56
CA PHE A 14 -13.30 2.60 -23.66
C PHE A 14 -12.06 3.20 -24.33
N PRO A 15 -11.06 2.40 -24.75
CA PRO A 15 -9.95 2.90 -25.56
C PRO A 15 -10.35 2.92 -27.04
N LEU A 16 -10.39 4.11 -27.64
CA LEU A 16 -10.27 4.26 -29.10
C LEU A 16 -8.80 4.45 -29.46
N GLY A 17 -8.30 3.54 -30.28
CA GLY A 17 -6.94 3.55 -30.77
C GLY A 17 -6.70 4.51 -31.94
N ARG A 18 -5.40 4.74 -32.15
CA ARG A 18 -4.70 4.87 -33.44
C ARG A 18 -5.04 6.10 -34.30
N SER A 19 -4.00 6.90 -34.57
CA SER A 19 -3.37 6.99 -35.91
C SER A 19 -2.69 8.34 -36.14
N GLY A 20 -1.49 8.30 -36.73
CA GLY A 20 -1.09 9.35 -37.67
C GLY A 20 0.08 10.23 -37.24
N ASN A 21 1.30 9.69 -37.29
CA ASN A 21 2.53 10.47 -37.37
C ASN A 21 2.65 11.02 -38.81
N LYS A 22 2.72 12.34 -38.99
CA LYS A 22 3.19 12.97 -40.22
C LYS A 22 4.23 14.02 -39.85
N GLY A 23 5.48 13.72 -40.21
CA GLY A 23 6.57 14.66 -40.14
C GLY A 23 6.42 15.72 -41.22
N ASP A 24 6.66 16.97 -40.85
CA ASP A 24 6.95 18.03 -41.81
C ASP A 24 8.38 18.51 -41.61
N THR A 25 9.16 18.21 -42.65
CA THR A 25 10.52 18.66 -42.87
C THR A 25 10.44 20.08 -43.42
N ILE A 26 10.77 21.09 -42.61
CA ILE A 26 10.93 22.47 -43.11
C ILE A 26 12.42 22.77 -43.26
N ARG A 27 12.80 22.88 -44.53
CA ARG A 27 14.15 23.10 -45.05
C ARG A 27 14.42 24.60 -45.17
N THR A 28 15.59 24.99 -44.66
CA THR A 28 16.54 25.99 -45.19
C THR A 28 16.15 27.47 -45.36
N ALA A 29 17.01 28.28 -44.73
CA ALA A 29 17.66 29.50 -45.23
C ALA A 29 16.80 30.77 -45.40
N PHE A 30 17.19 31.86 -44.74
CA PHE A 30 17.77 33.00 -45.45
C PHE A 30 18.46 33.96 -44.46
N LEU A 31 19.71 34.21 -44.79
CA LEU A 31 20.58 35.31 -44.38
C LEU A 31 19.86 36.66 -44.53
N SER A 32 19.80 37.52 -43.50
CA SER A 32 19.91 38.96 -43.74
C SER A 32 20.26 39.75 -42.48
N LEU A 33 21.32 40.52 -42.63
CA LEU A 33 22.02 41.36 -41.67
C LEU A 33 21.49 42.80 -41.83
N VAL A 34 20.75 43.34 -40.86
CA VAL A 34 20.61 44.81 -40.71
C VAL A 34 20.55 45.21 -39.24
N LEU A 35 21.67 45.78 -38.82
CA LEU A 35 21.92 46.69 -37.72
C LEU A 35 20.80 47.75 -37.56
N PHE A 36 19.98 47.66 -36.51
CA PHE A 36 19.16 48.78 -36.02
C PHE A 36 19.58 49.14 -34.60
N VAL A 37 20.40 50.17 -34.53
CA VAL A 37 20.96 50.80 -33.34
C VAL A 37 19.94 51.84 -32.82
N LEU A 38 19.64 51.74 -31.51
CA LEU A 38 19.11 52.78 -30.60
C LEU A 38 17.69 53.34 -30.85
N LEU A 39 16.74 52.99 -29.97
CA LEU A 39 16.17 53.92 -28.98
C LEU A 39 15.41 53.16 -27.86
N PRO A 40 15.42 53.67 -26.61
CA PRO A 40 15.09 52.92 -25.39
C PRO A 40 13.66 53.14 -24.88
N ILE A 41 13.37 52.45 -23.76
CA ILE A 41 12.40 52.75 -22.69
C ILE A 41 11.27 51.70 -22.53
N ILE A 42 11.55 50.78 -21.61
CA ILE A 42 10.67 50.30 -20.53
C ILE A 42 9.22 49.99 -20.93
N ALA A 43 8.99 48.75 -21.32
CA ALA A 43 7.78 48.03 -20.92
C ALA A 43 8.17 46.57 -20.66
N TRP A 44 8.90 46.33 -19.56
CA TRP A 44 8.87 45.03 -18.91
C TRP A 44 7.49 44.87 -18.27
N GLY A 45 6.50 44.59 -19.12
CA GLY A 45 5.32 43.85 -18.70
C GLY A 45 5.75 42.40 -18.59
N GLU A 46 6.43 42.07 -17.49
CA GLU A 46 6.61 40.69 -17.07
C GLU A 46 5.22 40.23 -16.66
N GLU A 47 4.43 39.78 -17.64
CA GLU A 47 3.15 39.14 -17.44
C GLU A 47 3.44 37.95 -16.53
N SER A 48 3.21 38.17 -15.24
CA SER A 48 3.30 37.15 -14.22
C SER A 48 2.25 36.14 -14.59
N ALA A 49 2.65 35.11 -15.33
CA ALA A 49 1.84 33.93 -15.52
C ALA A 49 1.44 33.49 -14.12
N ALA A 50 0.18 33.72 -13.78
CA ALA A 50 -0.38 33.22 -12.55
C ALA A 50 -0.11 31.71 -12.58
N ASP A 51 0.70 31.23 -11.65
CA ASP A 51 0.83 29.80 -11.38
C ASP A 51 -0.57 29.32 -11.01
N GLU A 52 -1.30 28.82 -12.02
CA GLU A 52 -2.55 28.11 -11.81
C GLU A 52 -2.23 26.97 -10.83
N PRO A 53 -2.94 26.88 -9.69
CA PRO A 53 -2.65 25.85 -8.70
C PRO A 53 -2.83 24.47 -9.36
N THR A 54 -1.71 23.84 -9.67
CA THR A 54 -1.69 22.53 -10.31
C THR A 54 -2.03 21.50 -9.23
N PHE A 55 -3.31 21.19 -9.08
CA PHE A 55 -3.78 20.14 -8.19
C PHE A 55 -3.30 18.79 -8.73
N GLY A 56 -2.23 18.27 -8.12
CA GLY A 56 -1.72 16.93 -8.42
C GLY A 56 -2.68 15.82 -7.99
N PRO A 57 -2.50 14.58 -8.50
CA PRO A 57 -3.31 13.44 -8.08
C PRO A 57 -3.16 13.23 -6.57
N CYS A 58 -4.27 12.91 -5.89
CA CYS A 58 -4.22 12.61 -4.47
C CYS A 58 -3.53 11.25 -4.28
N VAL A 59 -2.31 11.27 -3.74
CA VAL A 59 -1.54 10.05 -3.46
C VAL A 59 -1.75 9.65 -2.01
N VAL A 60 -2.24 8.43 -1.81
CA VAL A 60 -2.28 7.77 -0.49
C VAL A 60 -0.99 6.98 -0.30
N LYS A 61 -0.33 7.17 0.84
CA LYS A 61 0.88 6.45 1.23
C LYS A 61 0.65 5.66 2.50
N TYR A 62 1.06 4.41 2.49
CA TYR A 62 1.11 3.54 3.67
C TYR A 62 2.57 3.41 4.09
N SER A 63 2.89 3.84 5.31
CA SER A 63 4.28 3.80 5.80
C SER A 63 4.72 2.41 6.21
N GLU A 64 3.77 1.56 6.58
CA GLU A 64 3.98 0.23 7.13
C GLU A 64 2.70 -0.62 6.94
N PRO A 65 2.80 -1.96 7.01
CA PRO A 65 1.62 -2.81 7.02
C PRO A 65 0.72 -2.52 8.23
N VAL A 66 -0.59 -2.64 8.05
CA VAL A 66 -1.57 -2.38 9.11
C VAL A 66 -1.57 -3.47 10.19
N ILE A 67 -1.06 -4.66 9.90
CA ILE A 67 -0.92 -5.77 10.86
C ILE A 67 0.56 -6.08 11.05
N THR A 68 1.01 -6.16 12.30
CA THR A 68 2.34 -6.64 12.67
C THR A 68 2.24 -7.71 13.76
N LEU A 69 2.63 -8.93 13.45
CA LEU A 69 2.84 -9.98 14.45
C LEU A 69 4.19 -9.74 15.13
N THR A 70 4.17 -9.30 16.38
CA THR A 70 5.37 -8.96 17.15
C THR A 70 6.01 -10.15 17.83
N SER A 71 5.20 -11.14 18.24
CA SER A 71 5.70 -12.34 18.89
C SER A 71 4.75 -13.52 18.71
N ALA A 72 5.33 -14.72 18.68
CA ALA A 72 4.63 -15.98 18.85
C ALA A 72 5.37 -16.79 19.92
N VAL A 73 4.66 -17.31 20.91
CA VAL A 73 5.27 -18.02 22.05
C VAL A 73 4.53 -19.30 22.39
N ASN A 74 5.27 -20.25 22.94
CA ASN A 74 4.75 -21.48 23.52
C ASN A 74 3.98 -21.19 24.82
N ALA A 75 2.75 -21.69 24.94
CA ALA A 75 1.90 -21.48 26.11
C ALA A 75 2.44 -22.08 27.42
N THR A 76 3.26 -23.13 27.34
CA THR A 76 3.74 -23.88 28.51
C THR A 76 5.07 -23.35 29.04
N PHE A 77 6.01 -23.04 28.16
CA PHE A 77 7.38 -22.67 28.54
C PHE A 77 7.80 -21.26 28.09
N SER A 78 6.89 -20.51 27.45
CA SER A 78 7.15 -19.16 26.90
C SER A 78 8.32 -19.11 25.90
N ALA A 79 8.71 -20.25 25.33
CA ALA A 79 9.73 -20.32 24.29
C ALA A 79 9.24 -19.62 23.01
N PRO A 80 10.10 -18.84 22.32
CA PRO A 80 9.72 -18.16 21.09
C PRO A 80 9.49 -19.14 19.93
N ILE A 81 8.54 -18.79 19.07
CA ILE A 81 8.21 -19.50 17.84
C ILE A 81 8.55 -18.56 16.68
N SER A 82 9.53 -18.94 15.86
CA SER A 82 10.06 -18.09 14.79
C SER A 82 9.25 -18.16 13.50
N ASP A 83 8.61 -19.29 13.23
CA ASP A 83 7.93 -19.56 11.96
C ASP A 83 6.49 -19.96 12.24
N VAL A 84 5.56 -19.19 11.67
CA VAL A 84 4.12 -19.47 11.75
C VAL A 84 3.51 -19.41 10.36
N THR A 85 2.44 -20.17 10.16
CA THR A 85 1.67 -20.19 8.91
C THR A 85 0.25 -19.77 9.21
N PHE A 86 -0.26 -18.80 8.45
CA PHE A 86 -1.65 -18.37 8.51
C PHE A 86 -2.44 -19.03 7.39
N THR A 87 -3.61 -19.55 7.74
CA THR A 87 -4.57 -20.22 6.85
C THR A 87 -5.99 -19.74 7.17
N ASN A 88 -6.94 -20.05 6.29
CA ASN A 88 -8.35 -19.65 6.46
C ASN A 88 -8.51 -18.15 6.75
N ILE A 89 -7.73 -17.32 6.06
CA ILE A 89 -7.71 -15.88 6.31
C ILE A 89 -8.98 -15.28 5.72
N THR A 90 -9.76 -14.58 6.54
CA THR A 90 -10.91 -13.81 6.11
C THR A 90 -10.73 -12.34 6.47
N PHE A 91 -11.21 -11.48 5.58
CA PHE A 91 -11.31 -10.05 5.74
C PHE A 91 -12.78 -9.65 5.68
N ASN A 92 -13.31 -9.08 6.77
CA ASN A 92 -14.72 -8.73 6.93
C ASN A 92 -15.68 -9.90 6.60
N GLY A 93 -15.30 -11.12 6.96
CA GLY A 93 -16.10 -12.34 6.77
C GLY A 93 -15.99 -12.97 5.38
N VAL A 94 -15.20 -12.40 4.48
CA VAL A 94 -14.95 -12.93 3.12
C VAL A 94 -13.53 -13.51 3.05
N PRO A 95 -13.28 -14.64 2.37
CA PRO A 95 -11.92 -15.13 2.14
C PRO A 95 -11.03 -14.03 1.56
N ALA A 96 -9.88 -13.82 2.18
CA ALA A 96 -8.97 -12.75 1.79
C ALA A 96 -8.13 -13.15 0.57
N ASP A 97 -7.84 -12.19 -0.32
CA ASP A 97 -6.87 -12.36 -1.39
C ASP A 97 -5.45 -12.22 -0.83
N LEU A 98 -4.71 -13.33 -0.80
CA LEU A 98 -3.33 -13.37 -0.28
C LEU A 98 -2.37 -12.45 -1.06
N ARG A 99 -2.64 -12.18 -2.35
CA ARG A 99 -1.83 -11.24 -3.13
C ARG A 99 -2.04 -9.81 -2.67
N ALA A 100 -3.29 -9.44 -2.39
CA ALA A 100 -3.62 -8.13 -1.83
C ALA A 100 -3.01 -7.95 -0.43
N LEU A 101 -3.11 -8.99 0.43
CA LEU A 101 -2.52 -8.94 1.78
C LEU A 101 -1.00 -8.76 1.77
N THR A 102 -0.31 -9.24 0.73
CA THR A 102 1.15 -9.17 0.65
C THR A 102 1.68 -7.98 -0.14
N ALA A 103 0.80 -7.13 -0.68
CA ALA A 103 1.17 -5.93 -1.46
C ALA A 103 2.10 -4.98 -0.70
N LEU A 104 1.86 -4.81 0.60
CA LEU A 104 2.81 -4.23 1.55
C LEU A 104 3.01 -5.22 2.69
N SER A 105 4.18 -5.84 2.74
CA SER A 105 4.48 -6.86 3.74
C SER A 105 5.95 -6.86 4.15
N SER A 106 6.24 -7.50 5.28
CA SER A 106 7.58 -7.70 5.81
C SER A 106 7.67 -9.10 6.41
N ASN A 107 8.71 -9.87 6.04
CA ASN A 107 8.94 -11.24 6.51
C ASN A 107 7.75 -12.19 6.31
N VAL A 108 6.98 -11.96 5.25
CA VAL A 108 5.83 -12.77 4.85
C VAL A 108 6.03 -13.22 3.41
N GLN A 109 5.58 -14.43 3.10
CA GLN A 109 5.49 -14.94 1.75
C GLN A 109 4.23 -15.80 1.57
N VAL A 110 3.66 -15.78 0.37
CA VAL A 110 2.59 -16.70 -0.01
C VAL A 110 3.22 -17.98 -0.54
N VAL A 111 2.85 -19.12 0.05
CA VAL A 111 3.21 -20.45 -0.44
C VAL A 111 1.93 -21.24 -0.59
N ASP A 112 1.64 -21.64 -1.82
CA ASP A 112 0.35 -22.19 -2.24
C ASP A 112 -0.80 -21.25 -1.83
N ASP A 113 -1.70 -21.70 -0.97
CA ASP A 113 -2.84 -20.94 -0.44
C ASP A 113 -2.64 -20.55 1.04
N THR A 114 -1.39 -20.41 1.46
CA THR A 114 -1.04 -20.09 2.85
C THR A 114 -0.10 -18.89 2.93
N LEU A 115 -0.14 -18.19 4.06
CA LEU A 115 0.71 -17.04 4.32
C LEU A 115 1.74 -17.43 5.39
N GLN A 116 2.96 -17.69 4.95
CA GLN A 116 4.09 -18.04 5.83
C GLN A 116 4.70 -16.75 6.37
N CYS A 117 4.93 -16.71 7.68
CA CYS A 117 5.43 -15.56 8.39
C CYS A 117 6.64 -15.95 9.26
N LYS A 118 7.73 -15.21 9.09
CA LYS A 118 8.89 -15.27 9.99
C LYS A 118 8.78 -14.16 11.02
N VAL A 119 8.53 -14.52 12.27
CA VAL A 119 8.26 -13.58 13.37
C VAL A 119 9.52 -12.79 13.73
N PRO A 120 9.47 -11.45 13.86
CA PRO A 120 8.31 -10.59 13.63
C PRO A 120 8.02 -10.35 12.14
N CYS A 121 6.74 -10.30 11.78
CA CYS A 121 6.29 -10.09 10.40
C CYS A 121 5.11 -9.11 10.34
N GLY A 122 4.84 -8.54 9.15
CA GLY A 122 3.69 -7.67 8.94
C GLY A 122 3.10 -7.80 7.54
N PHE A 123 1.80 -7.52 7.42
CA PHE A 123 1.06 -7.63 6.16
C PHE A 123 -0.21 -6.77 6.15
N SER A 124 -0.78 -6.61 4.96
CA SER A 124 -1.96 -5.84 4.61
C SER A 124 -1.84 -4.32 4.77
N THR A 125 -2.63 -3.59 3.99
CA THR A 125 -2.91 -2.15 4.15
C THR A 125 -4.37 -1.88 4.50
N ASP A 126 -5.21 -2.92 4.44
CA ASP A 126 -6.65 -2.76 4.55
C ASP A 126 -7.10 -2.84 6.02
N GLU A 127 -7.75 -1.78 6.50
CA GLU A 127 -8.35 -1.76 7.83
C GLU A 127 -9.64 -2.57 7.85
N GLY A 128 -9.88 -3.33 8.92
CA GLY A 128 -11.09 -4.14 9.03
C GLY A 128 -10.95 -5.31 9.99
N ARG A 129 -11.96 -6.19 9.99
CA ARG A 129 -11.98 -7.39 10.82
C ARG A 129 -11.22 -8.50 10.10
N TYR A 130 -10.23 -9.07 10.79
CA TYR A 130 -9.49 -10.23 10.34
C TYR A 130 -9.80 -11.43 11.21
N GLU A 131 -9.95 -12.57 10.57
CA GLU A 131 -9.97 -13.88 11.23
C GLU A 131 -9.08 -14.85 10.46
N MET A 132 -8.24 -15.59 11.17
CA MET A 132 -7.27 -16.50 10.58
C MET A 132 -6.89 -17.63 11.53
N THR A 133 -6.52 -18.77 10.98
CA THR A 133 -5.95 -19.89 11.73
C THR A 133 -4.43 -19.82 11.68
N VAL A 134 -3.79 -19.83 12.84
CA VAL A 134 -2.33 -19.86 13.00
C VAL A 134 -1.87 -21.28 13.26
N LEU A 135 -0.89 -21.71 12.48
CA LEU A 135 -0.25 -23.01 12.53
C LEU A 135 1.24 -22.84 12.83
N ALA A 136 1.80 -23.74 13.61
CA ALA A 136 3.25 -23.87 13.78
C ALA A 136 3.62 -25.36 14.00
N PRO A 137 4.79 -25.82 13.53
CA PRO A 137 5.19 -27.21 13.71
C PRO A 137 5.24 -27.63 15.19
N GLY A 138 4.53 -28.71 15.54
CA GLY A 138 4.46 -29.23 16.91
C GLY A 138 3.46 -28.50 17.83
N TYR A 139 2.64 -27.60 17.29
CA TYR A 139 1.62 -26.85 18.02
C TYR A 139 0.22 -27.14 17.49
N GLN A 140 -0.77 -27.00 18.36
CA GLN A 140 -2.18 -27.04 17.95
C GLN A 140 -2.54 -25.77 17.16
N PRO A 141 -3.41 -25.89 16.13
CA PRO A 141 -3.99 -24.74 15.45
C PRO A 141 -4.70 -23.79 16.43
N SER A 142 -4.54 -22.49 16.21
CA SER A 142 -5.20 -21.46 17.02
C SER A 142 -5.91 -20.44 16.13
N ILE A 143 -7.12 -20.03 16.49
CA ILE A 143 -7.88 -19.02 15.75
C ILE A 143 -7.55 -17.64 16.33
N LEU A 144 -7.10 -16.72 15.47
CA LEU A 144 -6.96 -15.31 15.78
C LEU A 144 -8.06 -14.51 15.12
N SER A 145 -8.70 -13.62 15.89
CA SER A 145 -9.76 -12.75 15.38
C SER A 145 -9.62 -11.36 16.02
N PHE A 146 -9.27 -10.35 15.21
CA PHE A 146 -9.00 -8.97 15.67
C PHE A 146 -9.36 -7.94 14.60
N THR A 147 -9.47 -6.67 14.98
CA THR A 147 -9.74 -5.57 14.04
C THR A 147 -8.46 -4.75 13.85
N ALA A 148 -7.95 -4.71 12.62
CA ALA A 148 -6.75 -3.95 12.27
C ALA A 148 -7.11 -2.51 11.90
N LYS A 149 -6.36 -1.55 12.45
CA LYS A 149 -6.49 -0.11 12.19
C LYS A 149 -5.13 0.56 12.34
N TYR A 150 -4.91 1.61 11.55
CA TYR A 150 -3.81 2.53 11.75
C TYR A 150 -4.11 3.46 12.93
N SER A 151 -3.10 3.74 13.75
CA SER A 151 -3.25 4.66 14.88
C SER A 151 -3.08 6.13 14.50
N SER A 152 -2.48 6.42 13.35
CA SER A 152 -2.23 7.79 12.90
C SER A 152 -2.51 7.99 11.42
N PHE A 153 -3.07 9.17 11.15
CA PHE A 153 -3.36 9.68 9.84
C PHE A 153 -2.83 11.10 9.75
N VAL A 154 -1.93 11.36 8.82
CA VAL A 154 -1.48 12.71 8.47
C VAL A 154 -2.18 13.09 7.17
N GLY A 155 -3.10 14.05 7.29
CA GLY A 155 -4.06 14.40 6.26
C GLY A 155 -3.58 15.41 5.22
N GLY A 156 -4.36 15.50 4.14
CA GLY A 156 -4.13 16.30 2.95
C GLY A 156 -4.18 15.46 1.68
N CYS A 157 -3.92 16.08 0.54
CA CYS A 157 -3.38 15.38 -0.63
C CYS A 157 -1.92 15.85 -0.76
N PRO A 158 -0.93 15.00 -0.46
CA PRO A 158 -1.03 13.55 -0.18
C PRO A 158 -1.49 13.21 1.26
N ALA A 159 -2.04 12.00 1.41
CA ALA A 159 -2.44 11.43 2.69
C ALA A 159 -1.47 10.31 3.11
N THR A 160 -1.14 10.23 4.41
CA THR A 160 -0.23 9.20 4.93
C THR A 160 -0.85 8.46 6.13
N PHE A 161 -0.82 7.13 6.07
CA PHE A 161 -1.23 6.23 7.16
C PHE A 161 -0.01 5.60 7.85
N SER A 162 -0.06 5.51 9.17
CA SER A 162 0.99 4.92 10.00
C SER A 162 0.44 4.43 11.35
N GLY A 163 1.23 3.64 12.06
CA GLY A 163 0.89 3.06 13.36
C GLY A 163 0.17 1.72 13.24
N THR A 164 0.94 0.67 12.98
CA THR A 164 0.46 -0.70 12.81
C THR A 164 -0.27 -1.28 14.03
N GLN A 165 -1.24 -2.15 13.79
CA GLN A 165 -1.85 -3.02 14.79
C GLN A 165 -0.88 -4.14 15.17
N ARG A 166 -0.35 -4.06 16.39
CA ARG A 166 0.51 -5.11 16.94
C ARG A 166 -0.31 -6.28 17.47
N VAL A 167 0.11 -7.49 17.11
CA VAL A 167 -0.54 -8.75 17.49
C VAL A 167 0.53 -9.67 18.09
N SER A 168 0.16 -10.40 19.13
CA SER A 168 0.99 -11.45 19.73
C SER A 168 0.19 -12.73 19.82
N VAL A 169 0.84 -13.86 19.57
CA VAL A 169 0.20 -15.17 19.53
C VAL A 169 0.79 -16.08 20.60
N THR A 170 -0.08 -16.86 21.24
CA THR A 170 0.32 -17.93 22.15
C THR A 170 -0.23 -19.24 21.62
N LEU A 171 0.64 -20.21 21.36
CA LEU A 171 0.27 -21.52 20.80
C LEU A 171 0.45 -22.62 21.84
N GLN A 172 -0.50 -23.55 21.87
CA GLN A 172 -0.45 -24.73 22.74
C GLN A 172 0.34 -25.84 22.04
N PRO A 173 1.29 -26.51 22.71
CA PRO A 173 1.94 -27.68 22.15
C PRO A 173 0.92 -28.78 21.80
N GLN A 174 1.13 -29.45 20.68
CA GLN A 174 0.37 -30.66 20.36
C GLN A 174 0.83 -31.77 21.31
N ALA A 175 -0.11 -32.46 21.95
CA ALA A 175 0.23 -33.65 22.72
C ALA A 175 0.82 -34.68 21.77
N SER A 176 2.12 -34.98 21.92
CA SER A 176 2.75 -36.07 21.19
C SER A 176 2.05 -37.36 21.57
N SER A 177 1.20 -37.89 20.68
CA SER A 177 0.72 -39.25 20.82
C SER A 177 1.90 -40.19 20.55
N LEU A 178 2.62 -40.55 21.61
CA LEU A 178 3.51 -41.71 21.60
C LEU A 178 2.64 -42.94 21.31
N ASN A 179 2.53 -43.28 20.02
CA ASN A 179 1.90 -44.52 19.60
C ASN A 179 2.85 -45.65 20.02
N ARG A 180 2.44 -46.39 21.06
CA ARG A 180 3.11 -47.54 21.62
C ARG A 180 2.95 -48.76 20.71
#